data_AF-A0A4S0URL1-F1
#
_entry.id   AF-A0A4S0URL1-F1
#
_cell.length_a   1.000
_cell.length_b   1.000
_cell.length_c   1.000
_cell.angle_alpha   90.00
_cell.angle_beta   90.00
_cell.angle_gamma   90.00
#
_symmetry.space_group_name_H-M   'P 1'
#
loop_
_entity.id
_entity.type
_entity.pdbx_description
1 polymer ?
#
loop_
_entity_poly.entity_id
_entity_poly.type
_entity_poly.pdbx_seq_one_letter_code
_entity_poly.pdbx_strand_id
1 'polypeptide(L)'
;MVLVFASLTPNFVSAANLQAILESAAVPAVVTIGMTFVLVQGSIDLSGEGVASLANILLSILIANSVTAHDLGAGAIVVALAAGLAVGALNGTL
;
A
#
# COMPACT_ATOMS: atom_id res chain seq x y z
N MET A 1 -1.20 -4.79 -17.87
CA MET A 1 -1.72 -5.79 -16.92
C MET A 1 -3.13 -6.26 -17.24
N VAL A 2 -4.03 -5.39 -17.72
CA VAL A 2 -5.41 -5.76 -18.11
C VAL A 2 -5.47 -6.91 -19.15
N LEU A 3 -4.68 -6.84 -20.22
CA LEU A 3 -4.64 -7.89 -21.26
C LEU A 3 -4.16 -9.25 -20.73
N VAL A 4 -3.23 -9.25 -19.76
CA VAL A 4 -2.70 -10.48 -19.15
C VAL A 4 -3.78 -11.16 -18.31
N PHE A 5 -4.44 -10.42 -17.43
CA PHE A 5 -5.53 -10.96 -16.62
C PHE A 5 -6.75 -11.37 -17.46
N ALA A 6 -7.06 -10.64 -18.53
CA ALA A 6 -8.11 -11.04 -19.48
C ALA A 6 -7.79 -12.37 -20.17
N SER A 7 -6.51 -12.65 -20.46
CA SER A 7 -6.09 -13.92 -21.08
C SER A 7 -6.05 -15.10 -20.10
N LEU A 8 -5.76 -14.85 -18.82
CA LEU A 8 -5.61 -15.89 -17.79
C LEU A 8 -6.92 -16.19 -17.05
N THR A 9 -7.89 -15.26 -17.08
CA THR A 9 -9.13 -15.38 -16.31
C THR A 9 -10.33 -14.99 -17.19
N PRO A 10 -11.16 -15.97 -17.63
CA PRO A 10 -12.27 -15.73 -18.56
C PRO A 10 -13.30 -14.69 -18.08
N ASN A 11 -13.44 -14.53 -16.76
CA ASN A 11 -14.41 -13.63 -16.14
C ASN A 11 -13.81 -12.27 -15.71
N PHE A 12 -12.54 -12.01 -16.03
CA PHE A 12 -11.87 -10.77 -15.63
C PHE A 12 -12.54 -9.53 -16.22
N VAL A 13 -12.99 -9.60 -17.48
CA VAL A 13 -13.70 -8.50 -18.16
C VAL A 13 -15.21 -8.64 -17.97
N SER A 14 -15.65 -8.98 -16.75
CA SER A 14 -17.07 -8.94 -16.39
C SER A 14 -17.43 -7.57 -15.80
N ALA A 15 -18.68 -7.14 -16.00
CA ALA A 15 -19.17 -5.88 -15.43
C ALA A 15 -19.04 -5.84 -13.89
N ALA A 16 -19.27 -6.99 -13.23
CA ALA A 16 -19.13 -7.13 -11.79
C ALA A 16 -17.68 -6.96 -11.31
N ASN A 17 -16.70 -7.58 -11.99
CA ASN A 17 -15.29 -7.41 -11.63
C ASN A 17 -14.81 -5.97 -11.89
N LEU A 18 -15.26 -5.36 -13.00
CA LEU A 18 -14.94 -3.96 -13.28
C LEU A 18 -15.51 -3.03 -12.20
N GLN A 19 -16.75 -3.27 -11.76
CA GLN A 19 -17.36 -2.51 -10.67
C GLN A 19 -16.57 -2.66 -9.37
N ALA A 20 -16.22 -3.88 -8.98
CA ALA A 20 -15.42 -4.13 -7.78
C ALA A 20 -14.05 -3.43 -7.82
N ILE A 21 -13.38 -3.44 -8.98
CA ILE A 21 -12.11 -2.72 -9.17
C ILE A 21 -12.33 -1.21 -9.00
N LEU A 22 -13.34 -0.64 -9.65
CA LEU A 22 -13.65 0.79 -9.56
C LEU A 22 -14.01 1.21 -8.12
N GLU A 23 -14.76 0.39 -7.40
CA GLU A 23 -15.10 0.63 -5.99
C GLU A 23 -13.85 0.59 -5.09
N SER A 24 -12.97 -0.39 -5.30
CA SER A 24 -11.70 -0.47 -4.54
C SER A 24 -10.76 0.71 -4.84
N ALA A 25 -10.81 1.26 -6.06
CA ALA A 25 -10.01 2.39 -6.47
C ALA A 25 -10.61 3.74 -6.05
N ALA A 26 -11.92 3.81 -5.77
CA ALA A 26 -12.62 5.06 -5.48
C ALA A 26 -12.06 5.76 -4.24
N VAL A 27 -11.84 5.02 -3.15
CA VAL A 27 -11.31 5.57 -1.88
C VAL A 27 -9.92 6.20 -2.07
N PRO A 28 -8.89 5.47 -2.57
CA PRO A 28 -7.59 6.08 -2.80
C PRO A 28 -7.64 7.22 -3.83
N ALA A 29 -8.47 7.13 -4.89
CA ALA A 29 -8.60 8.19 -5.87
C ALA A 29 -9.11 9.51 -5.26
N VAL A 30 -10.14 9.46 -4.42
CA VAL A 30 -10.66 10.65 -3.72
C VAL A 30 -9.61 11.25 -2.79
N VAL A 31 -8.89 10.41 -2.07
CA VAL A 31 -7.81 10.81 -1.16
C VAL A 31 -6.67 11.50 -1.93
N THR A 32 -6.22 10.93 -3.05
CA THR A 32 -5.16 11.51 -3.90
C THR A 32 -5.53 12.87 -4.48
N ILE A 33 -6.80 13.09 -4.85
CA ILE A 33 -7.27 14.40 -5.33
C ILE A 33 -7.07 15.48 -4.26
N GLY A 34 -7.46 15.19 -3.01
CA GLY A 34 -7.22 16.11 -1.89
C GLY A 34 -5.73 16.37 -1.66
N MET A 35 -4.92 15.31 -1.70
CA MET A 35 -3.47 15.36 -1.52
C MET A 35 -2.76 16.24 -2.56
N THR A 36 -3.26 16.30 -3.79
CA THR A 36 -2.63 17.08 -4.88
C THR A 36 -2.49 18.56 -4.52
N PHE A 37 -3.50 19.16 -3.88
CA PHE A 37 -3.43 20.56 -3.46
C PHE A 37 -2.42 20.77 -2.32
N VAL A 38 -2.38 19.84 -1.38
CA VAL A 38 -1.47 19.92 -0.22
C VAL A 38 0.00 19.72 -0.67
N LEU A 39 0.23 18.83 -1.64
CA LEU A 39 1.52 18.63 -2.29
C LEU A 39 2.02 19.90 -2.98
N VAL A 40 1.17 20.55 -3.77
CA VAL A 40 1.53 21.80 -4.48
C VAL A 40 1.79 22.95 -3.50
N GLN A 41 1.09 22.97 -2.35
CA GLN A 41 1.34 23.96 -1.31
C GLN A 41 2.71 23.78 -0.62
N GLY A 42 3.35 22.61 -0.78
CA GLY A 42 4.74 22.36 -0.38
C GLY A 42 5.00 22.44 1.13
N SER A 43 3.94 22.54 1.94
CA SER A 43 4.01 22.74 3.39
C SER A 43 3.84 21.44 4.18
N ILE A 44 3.72 20.30 3.51
CA ILE A 44 3.64 18.96 4.12
C ILE A 44 4.84 18.12 3.73
N ASP A 45 5.31 17.32 4.68
CA ASP A 45 6.38 16.36 4.47
C ASP A 45 5.79 15.01 4.04
N LEU A 46 6.21 14.54 2.86
CA LEU A 46 5.85 13.22 2.33
C LEU A 46 6.60 12.07 3.01
N SER A 47 7.61 12.36 3.82
CA SER A 47 8.41 11.34 4.52
C SER A 47 7.53 10.39 5.34
N GLY A 48 6.45 10.90 5.96
CA GLY A 48 5.50 10.10 6.74
C GLY A 48 4.74 9.06 5.91
N GLU A 49 4.31 9.43 4.69
CA GLU A 49 3.68 8.47 3.77
C GLU A 49 4.67 7.38 3.33
N GLY A 50 5.93 7.74 3.11
CA GLY A 50 7.00 6.79 2.80
C GLY A 50 7.20 5.76 3.92
N VAL A 51 7.24 6.20 5.18
CA VAL A 51 7.37 5.31 6.36
C VAL A 51 6.15 4.41 6.50
N ALA A 52 4.94 4.93 6.29
CA ALA A 52 3.71 4.15 6.32
C ALA A 52 3.67 3.08 5.22
N SER A 53 4.11 3.44 4.01
CA SER A 53 4.22 2.50 2.88
C SER A 53 5.21 1.37 3.17
N LEU A 54 6.38 1.70 3.72
CA LEU A 54 7.38 0.71 4.14
C LEU A 54 6.80 -0.29 5.14
N ALA A 55 6.14 0.20 6.19
CA ALA A 55 5.54 -0.66 7.21
C ALA A 55 4.46 -1.60 6.63
N ASN A 56 3.62 -1.10 5.71
CA ASN A 56 2.61 -1.91 5.02
C ASN A 56 3.22 -3.01 4.14
N ILE A 57 4.27 -2.68 3.38
CA ILE A 57 4.94 -3.66 2.52
C ILE A 57 5.59 -4.73 3.39
N LEU A 58 6.31 -4.35 4.45
CA LEU A 58 6.92 -5.30 5.40
C LEU A 58 5.89 -6.21 6.03
N LEU A 59 4.76 -5.67 6.50
CA LEU A 59 3.68 -6.47 7.05
C LEU A 59 3.15 -7.47 6.01
N SER A 60 2.90 -7.02 4.77
CA SER A 60 2.34 -7.85 3.69
C SER A 60 3.24 -9.03 3.30
N ILE A 61 4.57 -8.90 3.40
CA ILE A 61 5.51 -9.98 3.03
C ILE A 61 5.92 -10.87 4.22
N LEU A 62 5.70 -10.42 5.46
CA LEU A 62 6.05 -11.17 6.68
C LEU A 62 4.85 -11.90 7.32
N ILE A 63 3.62 -11.44 7.09
CA ILE A 63 2.40 -12.15 7.51
C ILE A 63 2.09 -13.29 6.53
N ALA A 64 1.12 -14.16 6.84
CA ALA A 64 0.63 -15.19 5.94
C ALA A 64 0.41 -14.65 4.51
N ASN A 65 1.28 -15.05 3.60
CA ASN A 65 1.30 -14.60 2.21
C ASN A 65 1.71 -15.75 1.28
N SER A 66 1.41 -15.62 -0.01
CA SER A 66 1.68 -16.64 -1.03
C SER A 66 3.00 -16.42 -1.79
N VAL A 67 3.78 -15.39 -1.43
CA VAL A 67 4.96 -14.94 -2.18
C VAL A 67 6.26 -15.36 -1.48
N THR A 68 6.27 -15.36 -0.15
CA THR A 68 7.46 -15.59 0.69
C THR A 68 7.23 -16.76 1.64
N ALA A 69 8.26 -17.57 1.90
CA ALA A 69 8.18 -18.70 2.84
C ALA A 69 8.15 -18.30 4.33
N HIS A 70 8.19 -16.99 4.61
CA HIS A 70 8.15 -16.45 5.97
C HIS A 70 6.72 -16.10 6.34
N ASP A 71 6.20 -16.75 7.39
CA ASP A 71 4.95 -16.40 8.05
C ASP A 71 5.22 -16.24 9.54
N LEU A 72 5.45 -14.98 9.94
CA LEU A 72 5.67 -14.60 11.33
C LEU A 72 4.36 -14.38 12.09
N GLY A 73 3.20 -14.55 11.44
CA GLY A 73 1.88 -14.30 12.03
C GLY A 73 1.82 -12.92 12.71
N ALA A 74 1.40 -12.89 13.97
CA ALA A 74 1.34 -11.65 14.76
C ALA A 74 2.72 -10.98 14.97
N GLY A 75 3.83 -11.72 14.85
CA GLY A 75 5.19 -11.18 14.94
C GLY A 75 5.53 -10.21 13.81
N ALA A 76 4.88 -10.34 12.64
CA ALA A 76 5.05 -9.43 11.51
C ALA A 76 4.66 -7.99 11.86
N ILE A 77 3.66 -7.81 12.73
CA ILE A 77 3.20 -6.49 13.20
C ILE A 77 4.30 -5.80 13.99
N VAL A 78 4.95 -6.52 14.90
CA VAL A 78 6.04 -5.98 15.73
C VAL A 78 7.22 -5.55 14.86
N VAL A 79 7.57 -6.37 13.85
CA VAL A 79 8.67 -6.05 12.93
C VAL A 79 8.34 -4.81 12.07
N ALA A 80 7.13 -4.74 11.52
CA ALA A 80 6.68 -3.59 10.72
C ALA A 80 6.68 -2.29 11.55
N LEU A 81 6.20 -2.35 12.80
CA LEU A 81 6.21 -1.20 13.72
C LEU A 81 7.64 -0.80 14.09
N ALA A 82 8.52 -1.75 14.40
CA ALA A 82 9.91 -1.48 14.75
C ALA A 82 10.68 -0.83 13.58
N ALA A 83 10.48 -1.34 12.36
CA ALA A 83 11.09 -0.76 11.16
C ALA A 83 10.55 0.65 10.87
N GLY A 84 9.23 0.85 10.98
CA GLY A 84 8.61 2.18 10.83
C GLY A 84 9.13 3.18 11.86
N LEU A 85 9.26 2.77 13.13
CA LEU A 85 9.85 3.59 14.20
C LEU A 85 11.30 3.95 13.91
N ALA A 86 12.12 2.99 13.48
CA ALA A 86 13.53 3.23 13.19
C ALA A 86 13.71 4.23 12.03
N VAL A 87 12.99 4.05 10.92
CA VAL A 87 13.07 4.95 9.77
C VAL A 87 12.44 6.31 10.09
N GLY A 88 11.34 6.35 10.83
CA GLY A 88 10.73 7.61 11.30
C GLY A 88 11.65 8.40 12.23
N ALA A 89 12.36 7.72 13.14
CA ALA A 89 13.34 8.36 14.02
C ALA A 89 14.55 8.90 13.25
N LEU A 90 15.01 8.18 12.23
CA LEU A 90 16.07 8.66 11.33
C LEU A 90 15.61 9.89 10.56
N ASN A 91 14.41 9.87 9.97
CA ASN A 91 13.87 11.02 9.24
C ASN A 91 13.66 12.24 10.14
N GLY A 92 13.24 12.05 11.40
CA GLY A 92 13.05 13.15 12.35
C GLY A 92 14.33 13.72 12.95
N THR A 93 15.47 13.05 12.77
CA THR A 93 16.79 13.50 13.28
C THR A 93 17.71 14.06 12.20
N LEU A 94 17.35 13.91 10.92
CA LEU A 94 18.01 14.49 9.75
C LEU A 94 17.38 15.83 9.36
#